data_AF-A0A074Y5H4-F1
#
_entry.id   AF-A0A074Y5H4-F1
#
_cell.length_a   1.000
_cell.length_b   1.000
_cell.length_c   1.000
_cell.angle_alpha   90.00
_cell.angle_beta   90.00
_cell.angle_gamma   90.00
#
_symmetry.space_group_name_H-M   'P 1'
#
loop_
_entity.id
_entity.type
_entity.pdbx_description
1 polymer ?
#
loop_
_entity_poly.entity_id
_entity_poly.type
_entity_poly.pdbx_seq_one_letter_code
_entity_poly.pdbx_strand_id
1 'polypeptide(L)'
;MNNHPTFTPSTPTPLEYSLFSPSKAAEQQRLQEDWTYIHSFLRQIYPPPAKVPKFEENEETLKALLALANANEKADEGWSVFCAVERLGVEELEREEETQTLTKDRNTSILTTLHTSLSNSVSLNLTSHAKTAVILNSTATSPTTLATSILTLSSNISSLQHQLSTLETLTTTLTLQTCFLDSELKTLTSPSFKAEKSLPQKTLETLRQTKLLKAKIGEYDQRLLRNSSSSSIPEALLSSVESARAEVERLQKRVRGVEDGISVYEGVAPEPREVRRQMQELRRELEGWVERRDELFESMVAGRR
;
A
#
# COMPACT_ATOMS: atom_id res chain seq x y z
N MET A 1 35.25 -63.86 75.09
CA MET A 1 34.42 -65.06 74.90
C MET A 1 33.30 -64.65 73.96
N ASN A 2 33.47 -64.91 72.66
CA ASN A 2 32.85 -66.06 71.95
C ASN A 2 31.43 -65.68 71.50
N ASN A 3 30.95 -65.82 70.26
CA ASN A 3 31.42 -66.49 69.05
C ASN A 3 30.61 -65.93 67.86
N HIS A 4 31.23 -65.89 66.68
CA HIS A 4 30.52 -65.89 65.40
C HIS A 4 29.75 -67.21 65.18
N PRO A 5 28.73 -67.21 64.31
CA PRO A 5 28.70 -68.23 63.26
C PRO A 5 28.33 -67.61 61.89
N THR A 6 29.26 -67.58 60.94
CA THR A 6 29.42 -68.55 59.83
C THR A 6 28.21 -68.71 58.89
N PHE A 7 28.39 -68.14 57.70
CA PHE A 7 27.66 -68.36 56.46
C PHE A 7 27.59 -69.85 56.08
N THR A 8 26.44 -70.27 55.54
CA THR A 8 26.35 -71.41 54.61
C THR A 8 25.84 -70.89 53.26
N PRO A 9 26.59 -71.03 52.15
CA PRO A 9 26.09 -70.68 50.83
C PRO A 9 25.32 -71.87 50.25
N SER A 10 24.01 -71.72 50.12
CA SER A 10 23.20 -72.60 49.27
C SER A 10 23.61 -72.39 47.81
N THR A 11 24.06 -73.49 47.20
CA THR A 11 24.47 -73.64 45.81
C THR A 11 23.44 -73.04 44.83
N PRO A 12 23.78 -72.04 44.01
CA PRO A 12 22.95 -71.64 42.88
C PRO A 12 23.18 -72.59 41.71
N THR A 13 22.11 -73.21 41.25
CA THR A 13 22.06 -74.04 40.04
C THR A 13 22.44 -73.21 38.80
N PRO A 14 23.37 -73.68 37.95
CA PRO A 14 23.91 -72.93 36.82
C PRO A 14 23.06 -73.08 35.55
N LEU A 15 21.78 -72.68 35.60
CA LEU A 15 20.89 -72.70 34.42
C LEU A 15 20.07 -71.41 34.18
N GLU A 16 20.29 -70.33 34.93
CA GLU A 16 19.70 -69.02 34.62
C GLU A 16 20.68 -68.03 33.96
N TYR A 17 21.98 -68.34 33.94
CA TYR A 17 23.02 -67.48 33.35
C TYR A 17 23.04 -67.43 31.81
N SER A 18 22.07 -68.05 31.14
CA SER A 18 22.02 -68.15 29.67
C SER A 18 20.67 -67.74 29.08
N LEU A 19 20.01 -66.74 29.67
CA LEU A 19 18.86 -66.06 29.04
C LEU A 19 19.05 -64.54 28.86
N PHE A 20 20.12 -63.97 29.42
CA PHE A 20 20.50 -62.59 29.16
C PHE A 20 21.62 -62.55 28.13
N SER A 21 21.24 -62.39 26.87
CA SER A 21 22.19 -61.91 25.86
C SER A 21 22.73 -60.55 26.35
N PRO A 22 24.05 -60.33 26.42
CA PRO A 22 24.64 -59.07 26.92
C PRO A 22 24.04 -57.81 26.30
N SER A 23 23.54 -57.91 25.06
CA SER A 23 22.85 -56.83 24.37
C SER A 23 21.52 -56.42 25.03
N LYS A 24 20.73 -57.38 25.54
CA LYS A 24 19.44 -57.11 26.20
C LYS A 24 19.61 -56.58 27.62
N ALA A 25 20.63 -57.08 28.33
CA ALA A 25 20.96 -56.56 29.66
C ALA A 25 21.44 -55.11 29.60
N ALA A 26 22.23 -54.75 28.57
CA ALA A 26 22.67 -53.37 28.35
C ALA A 26 21.50 -52.43 28.01
N GLU A 27 20.53 -52.89 27.22
CA GLU A 27 19.33 -52.11 26.87
C GLU A 27 18.44 -51.85 28.10
N GLN A 28 18.24 -52.86 28.95
CA GLN A 28 17.51 -52.69 30.21
C GLN A 28 18.20 -51.74 31.18
N GLN A 29 19.54 -51.78 31.24
CA GLN A 29 20.30 -50.83 32.06
C GLN A 29 20.13 -49.39 31.58
N ARG A 30 20.18 -49.14 30.27
CA ARG A 30 19.94 -47.81 29.69
C ARG A 30 18.53 -47.29 29.99
N LEU A 31 17.51 -48.14 29.78
CA LEU A 31 16.13 -47.78 30.09
C LEU A 31 15.97 -47.47 31.60
N GLN A 32 16.63 -48.22 32.47
CA GLN A 32 16.61 -47.97 33.90
C GLN A 32 17.30 -46.64 34.27
N GLU A 33 18.43 -46.33 33.64
CA GLU A 33 19.12 -45.03 33.81
C GLU A 33 18.21 -43.87 33.38
N ASP A 34 17.56 -43.97 32.22
CA ASP A 34 16.64 -42.96 31.70
C ASP A 34 15.43 -42.74 32.62
N TRP A 35 14.87 -43.82 33.19
CA TRP A 35 13.80 -43.73 34.19
C TRP A 35 14.28 -43.07 35.49
N THR A 36 15.48 -43.40 35.98
CA THR A 36 16.02 -42.75 37.19
C THR A 36 16.22 -41.24 36.97
N TYR A 37 16.66 -40.83 35.79
CA TYR A 37 16.75 -39.41 35.41
C TYR A 37 15.38 -38.74 35.44
N ILE A 38 14.36 -39.30 34.78
CA ILE A 38 13.00 -38.75 34.79
C ILE A 38 12.42 -38.66 36.21
N HIS A 39 12.62 -39.66 37.07
CA HIS A 39 12.14 -39.59 38.45
C HIS A 39 12.82 -38.48 39.26
N SER A 40 14.11 -38.23 39.04
CA SER A 40 14.81 -37.10 39.65
C SER A 40 14.29 -35.76 39.14
N PHE A 41 14.07 -35.63 37.82
CA PHE A 41 13.49 -34.45 37.18
C PHE A 41 12.07 -34.14 37.68
N LEU A 42 11.19 -35.15 37.75
CA LEU A 42 9.83 -34.98 38.28
C LEU A 42 9.84 -34.58 39.75
N ARG A 43 10.80 -35.07 40.55
CA ARG A 43 10.96 -34.67 41.94
C ARG A 43 11.39 -33.21 42.08
N GLN A 44 12.15 -32.69 41.12
CA GLN A 44 12.54 -31.28 41.06
C GLN A 44 11.36 -30.39 40.68
N ILE A 45 10.52 -30.82 39.73
CA ILE A 45 9.32 -30.07 39.30
C ILE A 45 8.21 -30.07 40.36
N TYR A 46 8.06 -31.17 41.11
CA TYR A 46 7.05 -31.31 42.15
C TYR A 46 7.69 -31.29 43.55
N PRO A 47 8.06 -30.11 44.09
CA PRO A 47 8.52 -29.99 45.47
C PRO A 47 7.38 -30.32 46.46
N PRO A 48 7.73 -30.79 47.68
CA PRO A 48 6.73 -31.09 48.70
C PRO A 48 5.91 -29.82 49.04
N PRO A 49 4.57 -29.90 49.13
CA PRO A 49 3.73 -31.07 49.43
C PRO A 49 3.10 -31.82 48.23
N ALA A 50 3.35 -31.41 46.99
CA ALA A 50 2.75 -32.05 45.81
C ALA A 50 3.44 -33.40 45.53
N LYS A 51 2.65 -34.49 45.38
CA LYS A 51 3.18 -35.80 44.99
C LYS A 51 3.15 -35.94 43.47
N VAL A 52 4.20 -36.55 42.91
CA VAL A 52 4.24 -36.91 41.49
C VAL A 52 3.01 -37.75 41.15
N PRO A 53 2.21 -37.38 40.13
CA PRO A 53 1.07 -38.17 39.69
C PRO A 53 1.49 -39.58 39.31
N LYS A 54 0.65 -40.58 39.58
CA LYS A 54 0.90 -41.96 39.12
C LYS A 54 0.68 -42.02 37.61
N PHE A 55 1.62 -42.61 36.88
CA PHE A 55 1.52 -42.83 35.43
C PHE A 55 2.07 -44.22 35.09
N GLU A 56 1.75 -44.71 33.89
CA GLU A 56 2.24 -46.00 33.39
C GLU A 56 3.64 -45.86 32.82
N GLU A 57 4.57 -46.72 33.26
CA GLU A 57 5.94 -46.77 32.75
C GLU A 57 5.99 -47.55 31.43
N ASN A 58 5.71 -46.86 30.34
CA ASN A 58 5.80 -47.38 28.97
C ASN A 58 6.94 -46.69 28.19
N GLU A 59 7.49 -47.35 27.18
CA GLU A 59 8.57 -46.81 26.33
C GLU A 59 8.17 -45.50 25.63
N GLU A 60 6.92 -45.41 25.18
CA GLU A 60 6.36 -44.18 24.61
C GLU A 60 6.29 -43.03 25.63
N THR A 61 5.96 -43.35 26.89
CA THR A 61 5.93 -42.35 27.98
C THR A 61 7.33 -41.91 28.38
N LEU A 62 8.31 -42.83 28.38
CA LEU A 62 9.72 -42.52 28.63
C LEU A 62 10.23 -41.53 27.58
N LYS A 63 9.98 -41.82 26.31
CA LYS A 63 10.38 -40.95 25.19
C LYS A 63 9.74 -39.57 25.27
N ALA A 64 8.45 -39.49 25.60
CA ALA A 64 7.75 -38.21 25.76
C ALA A 64 8.28 -37.42 26.96
N LEU A 65 8.54 -38.07 28.09
CA LEU A 65 9.06 -37.44 29.31
C LEU A 65 10.51 -36.98 29.15
N LEU A 66 11.37 -37.75 28.46
CA LEU A 66 12.72 -37.33 28.09
C LEU A 66 12.71 -36.11 27.17
N ALA A 67 11.83 -36.10 26.16
CA ALA A 67 11.68 -34.96 25.28
C ALA A 67 11.22 -33.70 26.04
N LEU A 68 10.30 -33.87 27.00
CA LEU A 68 9.84 -32.78 27.86
C LEU A 68 10.96 -32.29 28.80
N ALA A 69 11.72 -33.21 29.40
CA ALA A 69 12.83 -32.88 30.29
C ALA A 69 13.91 -32.07 29.56
N ASN A 70 14.32 -32.52 28.37
CA ASN A 70 15.28 -31.80 27.53
C ASN A 70 14.73 -30.43 27.08
N ALA A 71 13.45 -30.36 26.69
CA ALA A 71 12.83 -29.09 26.34
C ALA A 71 12.78 -28.10 27.52
N ASN A 72 12.56 -28.60 28.74
CA ASN A 72 12.55 -27.78 29.95
C ASN A 72 13.97 -27.34 30.32
N GLU A 73 14.96 -28.22 30.30
CA GLU A 73 16.36 -27.88 30.54
C GLU A 73 16.85 -26.80 29.57
N LYS A 74 16.52 -26.93 28.27
CA LYS A 74 16.82 -25.91 27.27
C LYS A 74 16.11 -24.58 27.54
N ALA A 75 14.88 -24.62 28.06
CA ALA A 75 14.15 -23.42 28.44
C ALA A 75 14.79 -22.76 29.67
N ASP A 76 15.16 -23.53 30.69
CA ASP A 76 15.83 -23.07 31.90
C ASP A 76 17.21 -22.46 31.61
N GLU A 77 18.00 -23.09 30.73
CA GLU A 77 19.25 -22.52 30.22
C GLU A 77 19.00 -21.17 29.52
N GLY A 78 17.99 -21.11 28.65
CA GLY A 78 17.60 -19.88 27.95
C GLY A 78 17.17 -18.77 28.91
N TRP A 79 16.36 -19.10 29.92
CA TRP A 79 15.95 -18.17 30.97
C TRP A 79 17.12 -17.70 31.82
N SER A 80 18.03 -18.60 32.20
CA SER A 80 19.24 -18.25 32.96
C SER A 80 20.12 -17.26 32.19
N VAL A 81 20.31 -17.47 30.89
CA VAL A 81 21.05 -16.53 30.03
C VAL A 81 20.33 -15.19 29.94
N PHE A 82 19.00 -15.18 29.78
CA PHE A 82 18.21 -13.96 29.75
C PHE A 82 18.35 -13.17 31.06
N CYS A 83 18.17 -13.82 32.22
CA CYS A 83 18.34 -13.18 33.52
C CYS A 83 19.78 -12.68 33.74
N ALA A 84 20.80 -13.40 33.23
CA ALA A 84 22.17 -12.95 33.32
C ALA A 84 22.43 -11.69 32.48
N VAL A 85 21.88 -11.63 31.26
CA VAL A 85 21.96 -10.44 30.39
C VAL A 85 21.22 -9.26 31.00
N GLU A 86 20.02 -9.48 31.52
CA GLU A 86 19.24 -8.44 32.20
C GLU A 86 20.01 -7.90 33.42
N ARG A 87 20.55 -8.78 34.27
CA ARG A 87 21.35 -8.38 35.43
C ARG A 87 22.60 -7.57 35.01
N LEU A 88 23.32 -8.02 33.99
CA LEU A 88 24.48 -7.28 33.46
C LEU A 88 24.06 -5.92 32.89
N GLY A 89 22.91 -5.85 32.21
CA GLY A 89 22.34 -4.60 31.71
C GLY A 89 21.99 -3.63 32.84
N VAL A 90 21.37 -4.13 33.91
CA VAL A 90 21.07 -3.32 35.11
C VAL A 90 22.35 -2.84 35.79
N GLU A 91 23.35 -3.72 35.97
CA GLU A 91 24.63 -3.35 36.58
C GLU A 91 25.39 -2.30 35.76
N GLU A 92 25.33 -2.39 34.42
CA GLU A 92 25.92 -1.36 33.55
C GLU A 92 25.22 -0.01 33.73
N LEU A 93 23.90 0.00 33.76
CA LEU A 93 23.11 1.21 33.97
C LEU A 93 23.36 1.83 35.37
N GLU A 94 23.48 1.02 36.42
CA GLU A 94 23.81 1.48 37.77
C GLU A 94 25.20 2.12 37.82
N ARG A 95 26.21 1.51 37.17
CA ARG A 95 27.57 2.06 37.10
C ARG A 95 27.62 3.35 36.28
N GLU A 96 26.91 3.40 35.17
CA GLU A 96 26.74 4.63 34.39
C GLU A 96 26.05 5.71 35.24
N GLU A 97 25.03 5.37 36.02
CA GLU A 97 24.34 6.33 36.89
C GLU A 97 25.27 6.88 37.98
N GLU A 98 26.05 6.03 38.66
CA GLU A 98 27.02 6.44 39.68
C GLU A 98 28.05 7.43 39.15
N THR A 99 28.64 7.14 37.98
CA THR A 99 29.60 8.05 37.32
C THR A 99 28.93 9.33 36.83
N GLN A 100 27.66 9.24 36.44
CA GLN A 100 26.89 10.38 35.99
C GLN A 100 26.44 11.28 37.15
N THR A 101 26.25 10.82 38.39
CA THR A 101 25.73 11.64 39.52
C THR A 101 26.42 13.01 39.67
N LEU A 102 27.76 13.05 39.73
CA LEU A 102 28.54 14.29 39.87
C LEU A 102 28.43 15.21 38.65
N THR A 103 28.31 14.63 37.45
CA THR A 103 28.14 15.40 36.21
C THR A 103 26.68 15.82 36.00
N LYS A 104 25.72 15.02 36.47
CA LYS A 104 24.27 15.23 36.45
C LYS A 104 23.90 16.42 37.31
N ASP A 105 24.51 16.63 38.47
CA ASP A 105 24.26 17.82 39.28
C ASP A 105 24.72 19.11 38.59
N ARG A 106 25.89 19.09 37.93
CA ARG A 106 26.36 20.24 37.15
C ARG A 106 25.53 20.44 35.87
N ASN A 107 25.21 19.36 35.17
CA ASN A 107 24.44 19.40 33.94
C ASN A 107 22.97 19.78 34.21
N THR A 108 22.39 19.37 35.33
CA THR A 108 21.03 19.77 35.73
C THR A 108 21.00 21.25 36.11
N SER A 109 22.02 21.78 36.78
CA SER A 109 22.16 23.24 37.01
C SER A 109 22.28 24.03 35.69
N ILE A 110 23.06 23.53 34.73
CA ILE A 110 23.17 24.13 33.39
C ILE A 110 21.84 24.01 32.60
N LEU A 111 21.19 22.86 32.64
CA LEU A 111 19.92 22.63 31.93
C LEU A 111 18.77 23.44 32.54
N THR A 112 18.75 23.62 33.87
CA THR A 112 17.74 24.46 34.54
C THR A 112 17.95 25.93 34.20
N THR A 113 19.18 26.43 34.19
CA THR A 113 19.48 27.81 33.75
C THR A 113 19.14 28.03 32.26
N LEU A 114 19.42 27.06 31.40
CA LEU A 114 18.98 27.09 30.00
C LEU A 114 17.45 27.07 29.89
N HIS A 115 16.78 26.20 30.64
CA HIS A 115 15.31 26.11 30.65
C HIS A 115 14.66 27.42 31.08
N THR A 116 15.23 28.11 32.08
CA THR A 116 14.74 29.44 32.50
C THR A 116 15.03 30.54 31.48
N SER A 117 16.02 30.34 30.59
CA SER A 117 16.40 31.29 29.56
C SER A 117 15.62 31.09 28.25
N LEU A 118 14.97 29.94 28.07
CA LEU A 118 14.17 29.65 26.88
C LEU A 118 12.79 30.31 26.96
N SER A 119 12.35 30.89 25.85
CA SER A 119 10.98 31.38 25.70
C SER A 119 9.98 30.22 25.72
N ASN A 120 8.77 30.44 26.24
CA ASN A 120 7.72 29.41 26.35
C ASN A 120 7.33 28.75 25.00
N SER A 121 7.48 29.48 23.89
CA SER A 121 7.28 28.92 22.55
C SER A 121 8.33 27.86 22.18
N VAL A 122 9.59 28.11 22.55
CA VAL A 122 10.71 27.20 22.22
C VAL A 122 10.66 25.94 23.06
N SER A 123 10.31 26.04 24.35
CA SER A 123 10.13 24.87 25.22
C SER A 123 8.99 23.96 24.74
N LEU A 124 7.89 24.54 24.25
CA LEU A 124 6.80 23.77 23.64
C LEU A 124 7.26 23.02 22.39
N ASN A 125 7.96 23.70 21.47
CA ASN A 125 8.47 23.08 20.24
C ASN A 125 9.48 21.96 20.54
N LEU A 126 10.37 22.16 21.51
CA LEU A 126 11.35 21.15 21.92
C LEU A 126 10.66 19.94 22.57
N THR A 127 9.63 20.19 23.38
CA THR A 127 8.81 19.11 23.98
C THR A 127 8.03 18.34 22.91
N SER A 128 7.42 19.02 21.94
CA SER A 128 6.76 18.33 20.83
C SER A 128 7.74 17.52 20.00
N HIS A 129 8.94 18.05 19.75
CA HIS A 129 10.00 17.36 19.02
C HIS A 129 10.48 16.10 19.76
N ALA A 130 10.76 16.22 21.06
CA ALA A 130 11.10 15.08 21.92
C ALA A 130 9.98 14.03 21.95
N LYS A 131 8.73 14.47 22.08
CA LYS A 131 7.56 13.57 21.99
C LYS A 131 7.49 12.86 20.65
N THR A 132 7.70 13.55 19.53
CA THR A 132 7.72 12.91 18.21
C THR A 132 8.87 11.91 18.07
N ALA A 133 10.06 12.22 18.59
CA ALA A 133 11.19 11.32 18.58
C ALA A 133 10.91 10.03 19.36
N VAL A 134 10.31 10.15 20.55
CA VAL A 134 9.91 9.02 21.39
C VAL A 134 8.80 8.19 20.73
N ILE A 135 7.77 8.84 20.17
CA ILE A 135 6.67 8.13 19.48
C ILE A 135 7.20 7.36 18.26
N LEU A 136 8.15 7.94 17.53
CA LEU A 136 8.79 7.30 16.38
C LEU A 136 9.90 6.32 16.78
N ASN A 137 10.12 6.14 18.10
CA ASN A 137 11.21 5.35 18.69
C ASN A 137 12.56 5.60 18.00
N SER A 138 12.84 6.86 17.66
CA SER A 138 14.04 7.23 16.92
C SER A 138 15.16 7.59 17.89
N THR A 139 16.32 6.96 17.70
CA THR A 139 17.55 7.30 18.42
C THR A 139 18.18 8.61 17.93
N ALA A 140 17.71 9.14 16.80
CA ALA A 140 18.20 10.38 16.21
C ALA A 140 17.22 11.54 16.47
N THR A 141 17.71 12.59 17.12
CA THR A 141 16.95 13.83 17.41
C THR A 141 16.99 14.85 16.26
N SER A 142 17.48 14.48 15.08
CA SER A 142 17.47 15.40 13.93
C SER A 142 16.05 15.57 13.38
N PRO A 143 15.56 16.81 13.16
CA PRO A 143 14.22 17.04 12.58
C PRO A 143 14.08 16.46 11.18
N THR A 144 15.17 16.40 10.41
CA THR A 144 15.15 15.81 9.07
C THR A 144 14.95 14.30 9.13
N THR A 145 15.57 13.60 10.08
CA THR A 145 15.42 12.14 10.21
C THR A 145 14.05 11.75 10.77
N LEU A 146 13.47 12.56 11.65
CA LEU A 146 12.09 12.36 12.10
C LEU A 146 11.09 12.66 10.98
N ALA A 147 11.32 13.71 10.19
CA ALA A 147 10.45 14.00 9.05
C ALA A 147 10.50 12.88 8.00
N THR A 148 11.68 12.34 7.69
CA THR A 148 11.78 11.20 6.78
C THR A 148 11.11 9.95 7.34
N SER A 149 11.23 9.64 8.64
CA SER A 149 10.56 8.50 9.24
C SER A 149 9.03 8.65 9.27
N ILE A 150 8.51 9.86 9.47
CA ILE A 150 7.08 10.15 9.34
C ILE A 150 6.63 9.96 7.90
N LEU A 151 7.40 10.44 6.92
CA LEU A 151 7.07 10.29 5.50
C LEU A 151 7.10 8.83 5.06
N THR A 152 8.09 8.05 5.51
CA THR A 152 8.14 6.62 5.22
C THR A 152 6.98 5.89 5.88
N LEU A 153 6.64 6.20 7.13
CA LEU A 153 5.47 5.61 7.81
C LEU A 153 4.16 5.96 7.09
N SER A 154 3.99 7.21 6.66
CA SER A 154 2.81 7.66 5.89
C SER A 154 2.72 6.95 4.53
N SER A 155 3.85 6.83 3.83
CA SER A 155 3.95 6.07 2.57
C SER A 155 3.58 4.59 2.79
N ASN A 156 4.08 3.98 3.87
CA ASN A 156 3.78 2.59 4.21
C ASN A 156 2.30 2.40 4.55
N ILE A 157 1.70 3.31 5.33
CA ILE A 157 0.26 3.27 5.67
C ILE A 157 -0.58 3.36 4.41
N SER A 158 -0.31 4.32 3.52
CA SER A 158 -1.08 4.47 2.28
C SER A 158 -0.90 3.27 1.34
N SER A 159 0.31 2.71 1.24
CA SER A 159 0.58 1.49 0.49
C SER A 159 -0.21 0.29 1.03
N LEU A 160 -0.22 0.08 2.36
CA LEU A 160 -0.99 -0.98 3.00
C LEU A 160 -2.50 -0.79 2.83
N GLN A 161 -3.01 0.44 2.92
CA GLN A 161 -4.42 0.75 2.68
C GLN A 161 -4.80 0.44 1.22
N HIS A 162 -3.95 0.79 0.26
CA HIS A 162 -4.16 0.45 -1.14
C HIS A 162 -4.15 -1.07 -1.34
N GLN A 163 -3.18 -1.79 -0.78
CA GLN A 163 -3.12 -3.25 -0.85
C GLN A 163 -4.38 -3.89 -0.26
N LEU A 164 -4.86 -3.42 0.89
CA LEU A 164 -6.07 -3.91 1.51
C LEU A 164 -7.31 -3.71 0.61
N SER A 165 -7.48 -2.53 0.02
CA SER A 165 -8.56 -2.26 -0.94
C SER A 165 -8.46 -3.17 -2.18
N THR A 166 -7.25 -3.41 -2.70
CA THR A 166 -7.07 -4.36 -3.82
C THR A 166 -7.42 -5.79 -3.44
N LEU A 167 -7.11 -6.23 -2.21
CA LEU A 167 -7.49 -7.56 -1.73
C LEU A 167 -9.01 -7.67 -1.53
N GLU A 168 -9.68 -6.63 -1.03
CA GLU A 168 -11.14 -6.60 -0.92
C GLU A 168 -11.83 -6.68 -2.29
N THR A 169 -11.32 -5.97 -3.30
CA THR A 169 -11.85 -6.09 -4.67
C THR A 169 -11.57 -7.46 -5.29
N LEU A 170 -10.39 -8.04 -5.04
CA LEU A 170 -10.07 -9.39 -5.52
C LEU A 170 -10.93 -10.45 -4.84
N THR A 171 -11.13 -10.37 -3.52
CA THR A 171 -11.96 -11.33 -2.78
C THR A 171 -13.42 -11.24 -3.18
N THR A 172 -13.96 -10.03 -3.38
CA THR A 172 -15.33 -9.86 -3.89
C THR A 172 -15.48 -10.39 -5.32
N THR A 173 -14.51 -10.18 -6.19
CA THR A 173 -14.56 -10.74 -7.55
C THR A 173 -14.43 -12.26 -7.56
N LEU A 174 -13.54 -12.85 -6.76
CA LEU A 174 -13.43 -14.31 -6.64
C LEU A 174 -14.71 -14.93 -6.07
N THR A 175 -15.32 -14.33 -5.04
CA THR A 175 -16.58 -14.84 -4.46
C THR A 175 -17.75 -14.74 -5.43
N LEU A 176 -17.81 -13.68 -6.24
CA LEU A 176 -18.79 -13.58 -7.32
C LEU A 176 -18.53 -14.64 -8.40
N GLN A 177 -17.28 -14.87 -8.78
CA GLN A 177 -16.91 -15.88 -9.76
C GLN A 177 -17.20 -17.30 -9.27
N THR A 178 -16.91 -17.62 -8.01
CA THR A 178 -17.24 -18.94 -7.45
C THR A 178 -18.74 -19.15 -7.38
N CYS A 179 -19.51 -18.15 -6.95
CA CYS A 179 -20.97 -18.21 -6.96
C CYS A 179 -21.53 -18.39 -8.39
N PHE A 180 -20.96 -17.67 -9.37
CA PHE A 180 -21.32 -17.83 -10.77
C PHE A 180 -21.02 -19.24 -11.29
N LEU A 181 -19.81 -19.75 -11.07
CA LEU A 181 -19.40 -21.10 -11.48
C LEU A 181 -20.23 -22.18 -10.79
N ASP A 182 -20.56 -22.02 -9.51
CA ASP A 182 -21.45 -22.95 -8.79
C ASP A 182 -22.86 -22.92 -9.37
N SER A 183 -23.35 -21.73 -9.72
CA SER A 183 -24.65 -21.60 -10.39
C SER A 183 -24.66 -22.27 -11.76
N GLU A 184 -23.58 -22.12 -12.55
CA GLU A 184 -23.43 -22.72 -13.87
C GLU A 184 -23.22 -24.24 -13.78
N LEU A 185 -22.43 -24.72 -12.82
CA LEU A 185 -22.30 -26.14 -12.54
C LEU A 185 -23.66 -26.73 -12.17
N LYS A 186 -24.45 -26.03 -11.35
CA LYS A 186 -25.81 -26.43 -11.00
C LYS A 186 -26.75 -26.43 -12.19
N THR A 187 -26.63 -25.49 -13.14
CA THR A 187 -27.44 -25.51 -14.37
C THR A 187 -27.04 -26.66 -15.29
N LEU A 188 -25.73 -26.92 -15.47
CA LEU A 188 -25.22 -28.01 -16.32
C LEU A 188 -25.49 -29.40 -15.72
N THR A 189 -25.43 -29.54 -14.40
CA THR A 189 -25.72 -30.79 -13.68
C THR A 189 -27.22 -31.00 -13.49
N SER A 190 -28.04 -29.98 -13.71
CA SER A 190 -29.50 -30.11 -13.63
C SER A 190 -30.01 -31.11 -14.67
N PRO A 191 -30.89 -32.06 -14.31
CA PRO A 191 -31.43 -33.06 -15.23
C PRO A 191 -32.25 -32.46 -16.40
N SER A 192 -32.51 -31.15 -16.35
CA SER A 192 -33.14 -30.35 -17.39
C SER A 192 -32.18 -29.92 -18.51
N PHE A 193 -30.86 -29.90 -18.29
CA PHE A 193 -29.87 -29.55 -19.30
C PHE A 193 -29.63 -30.74 -20.23
N LYS A 194 -30.46 -30.86 -21.26
CA LYS A 194 -30.31 -31.83 -22.35
C LYS A 194 -29.95 -31.09 -23.63
N ALA A 195 -29.02 -31.63 -24.41
CA ALA A 195 -28.67 -31.08 -25.71
C ALA A 195 -29.93 -30.87 -26.55
N GLU A 196 -30.13 -29.65 -27.04
CA GLU A 196 -31.28 -29.28 -27.85
C GLU A 196 -31.30 -30.20 -29.09
N LYS A 197 -32.39 -30.96 -29.28
CA LYS A 197 -32.48 -31.98 -30.35
C LYS A 197 -32.31 -31.38 -31.77
N SER A 198 -32.49 -30.07 -31.93
CA SER A 198 -32.29 -29.32 -33.17
C SER A 198 -30.87 -28.81 -33.42
N LEU A 199 -29.92 -29.01 -32.48
CA LEU A 199 -28.52 -28.58 -32.64
C LEU A 199 -27.89 -29.05 -33.96
N PRO A 200 -27.96 -30.33 -34.38
CA PRO A 200 -27.37 -30.75 -35.66
C PRO A 200 -27.99 -30.05 -36.87
N GLN A 201 -29.29 -29.75 -36.83
CA GLN A 201 -29.98 -29.02 -37.89
C GLN A 201 -29.49 -27.57 -37.96
N LYS A 202 -29.38 -26.89 -36.80
CA LYS A 202 -28.83 -25.53 -36.72
C LYS A 202 -27.37 -25.47 -37.18
N THR A 203 -26.54 -26.46 -36.83
CA THR A 203 -25.14 -26.52 -37.30
C THR A 203 -25.03 -26.66 -38.82
N LEU A 204 -25.90 -27.46 -39.45
CA LEU A 204 -25.93 -27.58 -40.90
C LEU A 204 -26.37 -26.26 -41.57
N GLU A 205 -27.35 -25.57 -40.98
CA GLU A 205 -27.81 -24.27 -41.47
C GLU A 205 -26.72 -23.20 -41.36
N THR A 206 -26.06 -23.07 -40.20
CA THR A 206 -24.96 -22.10 -40.03
C THR A 206 -23.80 -22.41 -40.96
N LEU A 207 -23.43 -23.69 -41.14
CA LEU A 207 -22.40 -24.09 -42.09
C LEU A 207 -22.76 -23.69 -43.52
N ARG A 208 -24.03 -23.84 -43.92
CA ARG A 208 -24.52 -23.37 -45.23
C ARG A 208 -24.43 -21.85 -45.35
N GLN A 209 -24.83 -21.11 -44.31
CA GLN A 209 -24.75 -19.64 -44.29
C GLN A 209 -23.29 -19.15 -44.36
N THR A 210 -22.37 -19.79 -43.62
CA THR A 210 -20.93 -19.46 -43.65
C THR A 210 -20.34 -19.71 -45.03
N LYS A 211 -20.70 -20.82 -45.70
CA LYS A 211 -20.28 -21.09 -47.09
C LYS A 211 -20.76 -20.00 -48.05
N LEU A 212 -22.01 -19.55 -47.90
CA LEU A 212 -22.57 -18.46 -48.70
C LEU A 212 -21.82 -17.14 -48.46
N LEU A 213 -21.59 -16.78 -47.20
CA LEU A 213 -20.87 -15.54 -46.85
C LEU A 213 -19.43 -15.56 -47.35
N LYS A 214 -18.73 -16.70 -47.25
CA LYS A 214 -17.37 -16.85 -47.77
C LYS A 214 -17.32 -16.66 -49.29
N ALA A 215 -18.32 -17.17 -50.02
CA ALA A 215 -18.44 -16.93 -51.46
C ALA A 215 -18.68 -15.44 -51.78
N LYS A 216 -19.55 -14.76 -51.02
CA LYS A 216 -19.78 -13.32 -51.17
C LYS A 216 -18.54 -12.47 -50.89
N ILE A 217 -17.76 -12.82 -49.86
CA ILE A 217 -16.51 -12.11 -49.55
C ILE A 217 -15.55 -12.20 -50.75
N GLY A 218 -15.35 -13.40 -51.31
CA GLY A 218 -14.52 -13.56 -52.51
C GLY A 218 -15.03 -12.75 -53.71
N GLU A 219 -16.35 -12.61 -53.86
CA GLU A 219 -16.94 -11.73 -54.89
C GLU A 219 -16.64 -10.25 -54.63
N TYR A 220 -16.77 -9.78 -53.38
CA TYR A 220 -16.43 -8.40 -53.02
C TYR A 220 -14.95 -8.11 -53.18
N ASP A 221 -14.07 -9.04 -52.85
CA ASP A 221 -12.63 -8.91 -53.07
C ASP A 221 -12.31 -8.79 -54.56
N GLN A 222 -12.95 -9.59 -55.42
CA GLN A 222 -12.82 -9.45 -56.87
C GLN A 222 -13.37 -8.11 -57.39
N ARG A 223 -14.49 -7.64 -56.86
CA ARG A 223 -15.04 -6.32 -57.20
C ARG A 223 -14.10 -5.19 -56.78
N LEU A 224 -13.49 -5.28 -55.60
CA LEU A 224 -12.50 -4.33 -55.11
C LEU A 224 -11.26 -4.33 -55.99
N LEU A 225 -10.71 -5.50 -56.32
CA LEU A 225 -9.55 -5.65 -57.21
C LEU A 225 -9.81 -5.08 -58.61
N ARG A 226 -11.02 -5.29 -59.14
CA ARG A 226 -11.45 -4.74 -60.44
C ARG A 226 -11.63 -3.22 -60.38
N ASN A 227 -12.14 -2.69 -59.26
CA ASN A 227 -12.32 -1.26 -59.10
C ASN A 227 -10.98 -0.53 -58.85
N SER A 228 -10.08 -1.13 -58.08
CA SER A 228 -8.74 -0.59 -57.81
C SER A 228 -7.85 -0.57 -59.05
N SER A 229 -8.03 -1.49 -59.99
CA SER A 229 -7.33 -1.48 -61.28
C SER A 229 -7.91 -0.45 -62.26
N SER A 230 -9.12 0.08 -62.01
CA SER A 230 -9.72 1.20 -62.76
C SER A 230 -9.64 2.56 -62.05
N SER A 231 -9.08 2.64 -60.83
CA SER A 231 -9.02 3.87 -60.04
C SER A 231 -7.59 4.39 -59.87
N SER A 232 -7.00 4.93 -60.94
CA SER A 232 -6.23 6.15 -60.73
C SER A 232 -7.27 7.27 -60.60
N ILE A 233 -7.31 7.95 -59.45
CA ILE A 233 -8.06 9.20 -59.36
C ILE A 233 -7.51 10.08 -60.49
N PRO A 234 -8.34 10.54 -61.45
CA PRO A 234 -7.82 11.37 -62.54
C PRO A 234 -7.13 12.57 -61.91
N GLU A 235 -5.84 12.74 -62.18
CA GLU A 235 -5.03 13.86 -61.69
C GLU A 235 -5.69 15.22 -62.00
N ALA A 236 -6.51 15.25 -63.05
CA ALA A 236 -7.41 16.35 -63.42
C ALA A 236 -8.46 16.72 -62.36
N LEU A 237 -8.97 15.76 -61.58
CA LEU A 237 -9.94 16.04 -60.51
C LEU A 237 -9.24 16.67 -59.30
N LEU A 238 -8.03 16.23 -58.99
CA LEU A 238 -7.23 16.78 -57.89
C LEU A 238 -6.83 18.24 -58.18
N SER A 239 -6.38 18.53 -59.40
CA SER A 239 -6.02 19.89 -59.83
C SER A 239 -7.24 20.82 -59.94
N SER A 240 -8.41 20.28 -60.30
CA SER A 240 -9.68 21.03 -60.26
C SER A 240 -10.07 21.44 -58.82
N VAL A 241 -9.89 20.54 -57.84
CA VAL A 241 -10.16 20.85 -56.43
C VAL A 241 -9.18 21.89 -55.90
N GLU A 242 -7.91 21.82 -56.30
CA GLU A 242 -6.88 22.76 -55.86
C GLU A 242 -7.09 24.17 -56.44
N SER A 243 -7.48 24.27 -57.71
CA SER A 243 -7.84 25.57 -58.33
C SER A 243 -9.11 26.18 -57.71
N ALA A 244 -10.13 25.37 -57.39
CA ALA A 244 -11.32 25.83 -56.68
C ALA A 244 -10.98 26.36 -55.27
N ARG A 245 -10.07 25.69 -54.56
CA ARG A 245 -9.58 26.13 -53.24
C ARG A 245 -8.88 27.49 -53.32
N ALA A 246 -8.02 27.69 -54.30
CA ALA A 246 -7.29 28.94 -54.50
C ALA A 246 -8.26 30.12 -54.76
N GLU A 247 -9.32 29.90 -55.53
CA GLU A 247 -10.32 30.93 -55.82
C GLU A 247 -11.15 31.30 -54.57
N VAL A 248 -11.51 30.31 -53.75
CA VAL A 248 -12.19 30.57 -52.47
C VAL A 248 -11.31 31.40 -51.54
N GLU A 249 -10.02 31.10 -51.45
CA GLU A 249 -9.10 31.87 -50.60
C GLU A 249 -8.98 33.33 -51.08
N ARG A 250 -8.92 33.55 -52.40
CA ARG A 250 -8.91 34.89 -53.00
C ARG A 250 -10.19 35.68 -52.66
N LEU A 251 -11.35 35.03 -52.76
CA LEU A 251 -12.63 35.65 -52.41
C LEU A 251 -12.70 36.00 -50.93
N GLN A 252 -12.23 35.12 -50.03
CA GLN A 252 -12.19 35.40 -48.60
C GLN A 252 -11.30 36.61 -48.25
N LYS A 253 -10.13 36.75 -48.90
CA LYS A 253 -9.28 37.94 -48.73
C LYS A 253 -9.99 39.22 -49.17
N ARG A 254 -10.74 39.17 -50.27
CA ARG A 254 -11.51 40.32 -50.76
C ARG A 254 -12.68 40.68 -49.84
N VAL A 255 -13.39 39.69 -49.32
CA VAL A 255 -14.48 39.91 -48.35
C VAL A 255 -13.94 40.55 -47.08
N ARG A 256 -12.85 40.03 -46.51
CA ARG A 256 -12.22 40.65 -45.34
C ARG A 256 -11.83 42.11 -45.57
N GLY A 257 -11.23 42.44 -46.71
CA GLY A 257 -10.88 43.84 -47.00
C GLY A 257 -12.11 44.77 -47.12
N VAL A 258 -13.25 44.24 -47.58
CA VAL A 258 -14.51 45.00 -47.61
C VAL A 258 -15.09 45.14 -46.19
N GLU A 259 -15.06 44.07 -45.39
CA GLU A 259 -15.49 44.09 -43.99
C GLU A 259 -14.67 45.08 -43.16
N ASP A 260 -13.34 45.09 -43.32
CA ASP A 260 -12.44 46.06 -42.69
C ASP A 260 -12.82 47.50 -43.10
N GLY A 261 -13.13 47.72 -44.38
CA GLY A 261 -13.58 49.02 -44.87
C GLY A 261 -14.94 49.45 -44.30
N ILE A 262 -15.87 48.52 -44.11
CA ILE A 262 -17.19 48.79 -43.51
C ILE A 262 -17.07 49.06 -42.01
N SER A 263 -16.15 48.37 -41.30
CA SER A 263 -15.94 48.55 -39.86
C SER A 263 -15.58 49.99 -39.48
N VAL A 264 -14.90 50.72 -40.37
CA VAL A 264 -14.56 52.15 -40.18
C VAL A 264 -15.80 53.04 -40.14
N TYR A 265 -16.89 52.63 -40.78
CA TYR A 265 -18.15 53.35 -40.82
C TYR A 265 -19.19 52.77 -39.86
N GLU A 266 -18.83 51.75 -39.09
CA GLU A 266 -19.71 51.14 -38.09
C GLU A 266 -20.01 52.15 -36.98
N GLY A 267 -21.28 52.55 -36.86
CA GLY A 267 -21.74 53.57 -35.92
C GLY A 267 -22.03 54.95 -36.54
N VAL A 268 -21.70 55.17 -37.82
CA VAL A 268 -22.14 56.38 -38.54
C VAL A 268 -23.58 56.16 -39.01
N ALA A 269 -24.49 57.06 -38.60
CA ALA A 269 -25.88 57.02 -39.06
C ALA A 269 -25.94 57.12 -40.60
N PRO A 270 -26.76 56.30 -41.27
CA PRO A 270 -26.78 56.22 -42.74
C PRO A 270 -27.23 57.51 -43.43
N GLU A 271 -27.94 58.39 -42.71
CA GLU A 271 -28.43 59.67 -43.23
C GLU A 271 -27.47 60.84 -42.94
N PRO A 272 -26.93 61.54 -43.95
CA PRO A 272 -25.95 62.61 -43.77
C PRO A 272 -26.54 63.85 -43.09
N ARG A 273 -27.87 63.96 -43.00
CA ARG A 273 -28.54 65.03 -42.24
C ARG A 273 -28.42 64.79 -40.74
N GLU A 274 -28.47 63.55 -40.30
CA GLU A 274 -28.44 63.17 -38.89
C GLU A 274 -27.03 63.27 -38.30
N VAL A 275 -26.01 62.88 -39.08
CA VAL A 275 -24.60 63.10 -38.73
C VAL A 275 -24.30 64.59 -38.56
N ARG A 276 -24.81 65.43 -39.47
CA ARG A 276 -24.66 66.89 -39.38
C ARG A 276 -25.35 67.46 -38.15
N ARG A 277 -26.55 66.97 -37.81
CA ARG A 277 -27.26 67.36 -36.60
C ARG A 277 -26.46 67.01 -35.34
N GLN A 278 -25.96 65.78 -35.23
CA GLN A 278 -25.14 65.34 -34.09
C GLN A 278 -23.84 66.14 -33.99
N MET A 279 -23.16 66.41 -35.10
CA MET A 279 -21.96 67.24 -35.13
C MET A 279 -22.25 68.68 -34.66
N GLN A 280 -23.40 69.26 -35.05
CA GLN A 280 -23.81 70.58 -34.59
C GLN A 280 -24.20 70.59 -33.11
N GLU A 281 -24.81 69.53 -32.60
CA GLU A 281 -25.08 69.37 -31.16
C GLU A 281 -23.78 69.35 -30.37
N LEU A 282 -22.83 68.49 -30.75
CA LEU A 282 -21.52 68.39 -30.09
C LEU A 282 -20.72 69.69 -30.17
N ARG A 283 -20.83 70.44 -31.27
CA ARG A 283 -20.23 71.78 -31.39
C ARG A 283 -20.87 72.79 -30.44
N ARG A 284 -22.20 72.79 -30.33
CA ARG A 284 -22.92 73.64 -29.36
C ARG A 284 -22.55 73.29 -27.92
N GLU A 285 -22.44 72.00 -27.59
CA GLU A 285 -21.95 71.57 -26.28
C GLU A 285 -20.53 72.07 -26.02
N LEU A 286 -19.61 71.92 -26.98
CA LEU A 286 -18.23 72.40 -26.86
C LEU A 286 -18.17 73.91 -26.67
N GLU A 287 -18.93 74.68 -27.44
CA GLU A 287 -19.04 76.14 -27.31
C GLU A 287 -19.58 76.51 -25.92
N GLY A 288 -20.62 75.83 -25.42
CA GLY A 288 -21.12 76.01 -24.07
C GLY A 288 -20.10 75.70 -22.97
N TRP A 289 -19.27 74.65 -23.15
CA TRP A 289 -18.16 74.37 -22.24
C TRP A 289 -17.08 75.46 -22.27
N VAL A 290 -16.81 76.04 -23.45
CA VAL A 290 -15.85 77.13 -23.62
C VAL A 290 -16.36 78.41 -22.97
N GLU A 291 -17.62 78.80 -23.21
CA GLU A 291 -18.24 79.96 -22.57
C GLU A 291 -18.24 79.80 -21.04
N ARG A 292 -18.61 78.62 -20.52
CA ARG A 292 -18.58 78.35 -19.07
C ARG A 292 -17.18 78.44 -18.49
N ARG A 293 -16.17 77.99 -19.23
CA ARG A 293 -14.76 78.12 -18.83
C ARG A 293 -14.36 79.60 -18.80
N ASP A 294 -14.74 80.36 -19.80
CA ASP A 294 -14.35 81.76 -19.93
C ASP A 294 -15.09 82.64 -18.90
N GLU A 295 -16.35 82.35 -18.57
CA GLU A 295 -17.09 82.95 -17.45
C GLU A 295 -16.43 82.68 -16.09
N LEU A 296 -16.07 81.41 -15.84
CA LEU A 296 -15.34 81.05 -14.62
C LEU A 296 -14.00 81.78 -14.54
N PHE A 297 -13.30 81.93 -15.68
CA PHE A 297 -12.04 82.65 -15.75
C PHE A 297 -12.22 84.15 -15.46
N GLU A 298 -13.20 84.80 -16.09
CA GLU A 298 -13.52 86.21 -15.85
C GLU A 298 -13.95 86.46 -14.39
N SER A 299 -14.75 85.58 -13.80
CA SER A 299 -15.13 85.69 -12.37
C SER A 299 -13.91 85.64 -11.43
N MET A 300 -12.89 84.86 -11.78
CA MET A 300 -11.63 84.74 -11.02
C MET A 300 -10.73 85.99 -11.17
N VAL A 301 -10.81 86.68 -12.31
CA VAL A 301 -10.04 87.88 -12.61
C VAL A 301 -10.73 89.14 -12.06
N ALA A 302 -12.06 89.24 -12.18
CA ALA A 302 -12.85 90.38 -11.71
C ALA A 302 -13.04 90.41 -10.18
N GLY A 303 -13.03 89.27 -9.49
CA GLY A 303 -13.07 89.18 -8.02
C GLY A 303 -11.80 89.66 -7.30
N ARG A 304 -10.83 90.21 -8.05
CA ARG A 304 -9.54 90.70 -7.55
C ARG A 304 -9.37 92.20 -7.81
N ARG A 305 -10.39 93.00 -7.46
CA ARG A 305 -10.33 94.45 -7.27
C ARG A 305 -11.15 94.87 -6.06
#